data_AF-A0A212ENS0-F1
#
_entry.id   AF-A0A212ENS0-F1
#
_cell.length_a   1.000
_cell.length_b   1.000
_cell.length_c   1.000
_cell.angle_alpha   90.00
_cell.angle_beta   90.00
_cell.angle_gamma   90.00
#
_symmetry.space_group_name_H-M   'P 1'
#
loop_
_entity.id
_entity.type
_entity.pdbx_description
1 polymer ?
#
loop_
_entity_poly.entity_id
_entity_poly.type
_entity_poly.pdbx_seq_one_letter_code
_entity_poly.pdbx_strand_id
1 'polypeptide(L)'
;MSSFHERQKNLFNTLKNAEEQCGYTVKSNADETNFNEIDRRTYQKLKHEMKQFRRKESIFKRQEASLRQCLRSKTQPDYIKNPQKWVYYTLSDVTPDQMSDKTNTETALAFIREMEDREENKNMEVTDDTGAVFKKPVFNISKTIKLNSEEKQQPVFKSNKIIMPEYIVGVSGKKPNKKPVIKNQTNTEEKKVELKLNHLYNDNDDDDGEDFT
;
A
#
# COMPACT_ATOMS: atom_id res chain seq x y z
N MET A 1 30.90 -47.12 8.29
CA MET A 1 30.58 -46.59 6.94
C MET A 1 29.15 -46.93 6.48
N SER A 2 28.54 -48.04 6.92
CA SER A 2 27.23 -48.53 6.44
C SER A 2 26.02 -47.65 6.80
N SER A 3 26.07 -46.97 7.94
CA SER A 3 24.94 -46.16 8.46
C SER A 3 24.60 -44.93 7.60
N PHE A 4 25.59 -44.29 6.96
CA PHE A 4 25.33 -43.12 6.11
C PHE A 4 24.67 -43.53 4.79
N HIS A 5 25.17 -44.61 4.19
CA HIS A 5 24.63 -45.11 2.92
C HIS A 5 23.19 -45.63 3.08
N GLU A 6 22.88 -46.22 4.22
CA GLU A 6 21.52 -46.64 4.57
C GLU A 6 20.58 -45.45 4.80
N ARG A 7 21.03 -44.40 5.49
CA ARG A 7 20.27 -43.14 5.62
C ARG A 7 20.03 -42.46 4.28
N GLN A 8 21.03 -42.43 3.41
CA GLN A 8 20.92 -41.85 2.07
C GLN A 8 19.89 -42.62 1.24
N LYS A 9 19.94 -43.95 1.23
CA LYS A 9 18.95 -44.79 0.53
C LYS A 9 17.53 -44.58 1.07
N ASN A 10 17.37 -44.52 2.39
CA ASN A 10 16.07 -44.28 3.01
C ASN A 10 15.49 -42.91 2.64
N LEU A 11 16.32 -41.87 2.60
CA LEU A 11 15.89 -40.53 2.17
C LEU A 11 15.39 -40.52 0.72
N PHE A 12 16.11 -41.18 -0.20
CA PHE A 12 15.68 -41.21 -1.60
C PHE A 12 14.41 -42.05 -1.79
N ASN A 13 14.23 -43.13 -1.03
CA ASN A 13 13.01 -43.92 -1.07
C ASN A 13 11.79 -43.13 -0.55
N THR A 14 11.95 -42.34 0.52
CA THR A 14 10.85 -41.51 1.04
C THR A 14 10.48 -40.39 0.07
N LEU A 15 11.47 -39.73 -0.54
CA LEU A 15 11.23 -38.69 -1.54
C LEU A 15 10.55 -39.24 -2.80
N LYS A 16 10.96 -40.43 -3.27
CA LYS A 16 10.34 -41.07 -4.43
C LYS A 16 8.87 -41.42 -4.19
N ASN A 17 8.55 -41.98 -3.03
CA ASN A 17 7.15 -42.26 -2.66
C ASN A 17 6.31 -40.98 -2.56
N ALA A 18 6.89 -39.88 -2.06
CA ALA A 18 6.22 -38.59 -2.00
C ALA A 18 5.99 -38.00 -3.40
N GLU A 19 6.97 -38.14 -4.31
CA GLU A 19 6.83 -37.72 -5.71
C GLU A 19 5.71 -38.48 -6.42
N GLU A 20 5.63 -39.80 -6.26
CA GLU A 20 4.57 -40.61 -6.87
C GLU A 20 3.17 -40.23 -6.34
N GLN A 21 3.08 -39.85 -5.06
CA GLN A 21 1.83 -39.37 -4.44
C GLN A 21 1.46 -37.94 -4.89
N CYS A 22 2.43 -37.05 -5.07
CA CYS A 22 2.19 -35.67 -5.49
C CYS A 22 2.07 -35.52 -7.02
N GLY A 23 2.69 -36.39 -7.81
CA GLY A 23 2.70 -36.34 -9.27
C GLY A 23 1.33 -36.60 -9.90
N TYR A 24 0.44 -37.30 -9.19
CA TYR A 24 -0.93 -37.57 -9.65
C TYR A 24 -1.89 -36.38 -9.45
N THR A 25 -1.62 -35.49 -8.48
CA THR A 25 -2.51 -34.35 -8.17
C THR A 25 -2.14 -33.08 -8.92
N VAL A 26 -0.91 -32.97 -9.44
CA VAL A 26 -0.45 -31.82 -10.24
C VAL A 26 -0.90 -31.91 -11.71
N LYS A 27 -1.02 -33.11 -12.28
CA LYS A 27 -1.40 -33.29 -13.69
C LYS A 27 -2.90 -33.15 -14.00
N SER A 28 -3.77 -33.07 -12.98
CA SER A 28 -5.22 -32.93 -13.18
C SER A 28 -5.75 -31.49 -13.03
N ASN A 29 -4.90 -30.52 -12.64
CA ASN A 29 -5.32 -29.12 -12.47
C ASN A 29 -4.41 -28.10 -13.17
N ALA A 30 -3.41 -28.56 -13.93
CA ALA A 30 -2.64 -27.71 -14.82
C ALA A 30 -3.24 -27.73 -16.22
N ASP A 31 -4.51 -27.32 -16.34
CA ASP A 31 -4.87 -26.59 -17.55
C ASP A 31 -3.97 -25.36 -17.54
N GLU A 32 -3.17 -25.20 -18.58
CA GLU A 32 -2.47 -23.96 -18.90
C GLU A 32 -3.51 -22.85 -18.97
N THR A 33 -3.83 -22.27 -17.82
CA THR A 33 -4.66 -21.10 -17.73
C THR A 33 -3.83 -19.97 -18.30
N ASN A 34 -3.99 -19.78 -19.61
CA ASN A 34 -3.61 -18.57 -20.31
C ASN A 34 -4.36 -17.42 -19.62
N PHE A 35 -3.79 -16.86 -18.55
CA PHE A 35 -4.35 -15.76 -17.75
C PHE A 35 -4.62 -14.49 -18.59
N ASN A 36 -4.19 -14.47 -19.85
CA ASN A 36 -4.37 -13.37 -20.79
C ASN A 36 -5.50 -13.58 -21.81
N GLU A 37 -6.08 -14.77 -21.92
CA GLU A 37 -7.13 -15.05 -22.92
C GLU A 37 -8.51 -15.07 -22.26
N ILE A 38 -9.11 -13.89 -22.14
CA ILE A 38 -10.50 -13.78 -21.70
C ILE A 38 -11.39 -14.35 -22.83
N ASP A 39 -11.94 -15.55 -22.62
CA ASP A 39 -12.93 -16.11 -23.53
C ASP A 39 -14.12 -15.14 -23.66
N ARG A 40 -14.28 -14.57 -24.86
CA ARG A 40 -15.35 -13.61 -25.16
C ARG A 40 -16.72 -14.20 -24.88
N ARG A 41 -16.91 -15.52 -25.00
CA ARG A 41 -18.20 -16.17 -24.79
C ARG A 41 -18.57 -16.27 -23.31
N THR A 42 -17.63 -16.64 -22.44
CA THR A 42 -17.85 -16.65 -20.98
C THR A 42 -18.08 -15.24 -20.46
N TYR A 43 -17.30 -14.25 -20.92
CA TYR A 43 -17.50 -12.84 -20.57
C TYR A 43 -18.88 -12.31 -20.98
N GLN A 44 -19.39 -12.71 -22.15
CA GLN A 44 -20.73 -12.33 -22.60
C GLN A 44 -21.86 -12.94 -21.76
N LYS A 45 -21.71 -14.21 -21.32
CA LYS A 45 -22.68 -14.88 -20.44
C LYS A 45 -22.76 -14.21 -19.06
N LEU A 46 -21.62 -13.95 -18.42
CA LEU A 46 -21.51 -13.22 -17.14
C LEU A 46 -22.18 -11.83 -17.21
N LYS A 47 -21.96 -11.11 -18.33
CA LYS A 47 -22.59 -9.81 -18.56
C LYS A 47 -24.12 -9.88 -18.69
N HIS A 48 -24.67 -11.01 -19.15
CA HIS A 48 -26.11 -11.21 -19.29
C HIS A 48 -26.77 -11.55 -17.94
N GLU A 49 -26.12 -12.36 -17.10
CA GLU A 49 -26.59 -12.64 -15.74
C GLU A 49 -26.67 -11.37 -14.89
N MET A 50 -25.69 -10.48 -15.01
CA MET A 50 -25.71 -9.18 -14.32
C MET A 50 -26.74 -8.19 -14.90
N LYS A 51 -27.37 -8.51 -16.05
CA LYS A 51 -28.36 -7.64 -16.70
C LYS A 51 -29.67 -7.57 -15.91
N GLN A 52 -30.05 -8.64 -15.21
CA GLN A 52 -31.26 -8.69 -14.39
C GLN A 52 -31.21 -7.78 -13.15
N PHE A 53 -30.01 -7.40 -12.72
CA PHE A 53 -29.79 -6.45 -11.64
C PHE A 53 -29.68 -5.00 -12.14
N ARG A 54 -29.68 -4.77 -13.47
CA ARG A 54 -29.76 -3.41 -14.01
C ARG A 54 -31.15 -2.86 -13.73
N ARG A 55 -31.22 -1.69 -13.09
CA ARG A 55 -32.45 -1.00 -12.63
C ARG A 55 -33.11 -1.56 -11.38
N LYS A 56 -32.60 -2.65 -10.80
CA LYS A 56 -32.94 -3.01 -9.41
C LYS A 56 -32.14 -2.10 -8.49
N GLU A 57 -32.81 -1.48 -7.53
CA GLU A 57 -32.19 -0.59 -6.58
C GLU A 57 -31.18 -1.36 -5.71
N SER A 58 -29.90 -1.00 -5.85
CA SER A 58 -28.88 -1.47 -4.92
C SER A 58 -29.09 -0.72 -3.62
N ILE A 59 -29.30 -1.46 -2.52
CA ILE A 59 -29.44 -0.91 -1.17
C ILE A 59 -28.23 -0.08 -0.69
N PHE A 60 -27.15 -0.05 -1.46
CA PHE A 60 -25.93 0.72 -1.20
C PHE A 60 -25.70 1.89 -2.18
N LYS A 61 -26.64 2.18 -3.11
CA LYS A 61 -26.53 3.29 -4.07
C LYS A 61 -27.52 4.42 -3.77
N ARG A 62 -26.99 5.63 -3.61
CA ARG A 62 -27.75 6.88 -3.54
C ARG A 62 -28.55 7.05 -4.85
N GLN A 63 -29.86 7.22 -4.75
CA GLN A 63 -30.78 7.34 -5.90
C GLN A 63 -30.42 8.53 -6.83
N GLU A 64 -29.69 9.52 -6.32
CA GLU A 64 -29.42 10.77 -7.05
C GLU A 64 -28.22 10.71 -7.99
N ALA A 65 -27.33 9.73 -7.87
CA ALA A 65 -26.14 9.65 -8.71
C ALA A 65 -26.37 8.68 -9.87
N SER A 66 -26.53 9.23 -11.08
CA SER A 66 -26.56 8.45 -12.31
C SER A 66 -25.32 7.56 -12.39
N LEU A 67 -25.46 6.31 -12.86
CA LEU A 67 -24.33 5.39 -13.02
C LEU A 67 -23.16 6.00 -13.83
N ARG A 68 -23.46 6.96 -14.72
CA ARG A 68 -22.46 7.71 -15.50
C ARG A 68 -21.68 8.74 -14.68
N GLN A 69 -22.21 9.23 -13.55
CA GLN A 69 -21.50 10.09 -12.60
C GLN A 69 -20.63 9.27 -11.63
N CYS A 70 -21.05 8.05 -11.29
CA CYS A 70 -20.23 7.17 -10.43
C CYS A 70 -19.05 6.54 -11.20
N LEU A 71 -19.17 6.37 -12.51
CA LEU A 71 -18.11 5.85 -13.36
C LEU A 71 -17.38 7.03 -13.98
N ARG A 72 -16.12 7.25 -13.60
CA ARG A 72 -15.27 8.27 -14.23
C ARG A 72 -15.33 8.06 -15.75
N SER A 73 -15.81 9.05 -16.49
CA SER A 73 -15.77 9.02 -17.96
C SER A 73 -14.34 8.74 -18.40
N LYS A 74 -14.17 7.85 -19.38
CA LYS A 74 -12.88 7.38 -19.91
C LYS A 74 -11.91 8.55 -20.04
N THR A 75 -11.06 8.71 -19.02
CA THR A 75 -10.08 9.78 -19.01
C THR A 75 -9.00 9.31 -19.95
N GLN A 76 -8.79 10.06 -21.03
CA GLN A 76 -7.70 9.79 -21.96
C GLN A 76 -6.41 9.53 -21.16
N PRO A 77 -5.72 8.41 -21.42
CA PRO A 77 -4.49 8.07 -20.70
C PRO A 77 -3.50 9.23 -20.69
N ASP A 78 -2.75 9.35 -19.59
CA ASP A 78 -1.93 10.52 -19.32
C ASP A 78 -0.78 10.70 -20.31
N TYR A 79 -0.24 9.61 -20.87
CA TYR A 79 0.79 9.66 -21.92
C TYR A 79 0.30 10.30 -23.22
N ILE A 80 -1.01 10.28 -23.48
CA ILE A 80 -1.60 10.97 -24.64
C ILE A 80 -1.91 12.44 -24.29
N LYS A 81 -2.20 12.75 -23.02
CA LYS A 81 -2.50 14.12 -22.58
C LYS A 81 -1.25 14.97 -22.41
N ASN A 82 -0.20 14.39 -21.84
CA ASN A 82 1.04 15.08 -21.47
C ASN A 82 2.25 14.38 -22.10
N PRO A 83 2.35 14.29 -23.43
CA PRO A 83 3.42 13.52 -24.08
C PRO A 83 4.83 13.95 -23.63
N GLN A 84 5.04 15.22 -23.27
CA GLN A 84 6.34 15.69 -22.75
C GLN A 84 6.77 15.08 -21.40
N LYS A 85 5.84 14.52 -20.62
CA LYS A 85 6.16 13.84 -19.35
C LYS A 85 6.46 12.35 -19.53
N TRP A 86 6.22 11.82 -20.72
CA TRP A 86 6.28 10.40 -21.01
C TRP A 86 7.24 10.17 -22.15
N VAL A 87 8.40 9.63 -21.84
CA VAL A 87 9.35 9.17 -22.84
C VAL A 87 9.10 7.68 -23.08
N TYR A 88 8.90 7.31 -24.34
CA TYR A 88 8.79 5.92 -24.74
C TYR A 88 10.19 5.36 -24.97
N TYR A 89 10.61 4.45 -24.09
CA TYR A 89 11.87 3.74 -24.24
C TYR A 89 11.62 2.41 -24.96
N THR A 90 12.30 2.20 -26.08
CA THR A 90 12.35 0.92 -26.79
C THR A 90 13.70 0.28 -26.58
N LEU A 91 13.73 -1.05 -26.51
CA LEU A 91 14.97 -1.82 -26.47
C LEU A 91 15.55 -2.06 -27.88
N SER A 92 15.16 -1.25 -28.87
CA SER A 92 15.64 -1.36 -30.26
C SER A 92 17.14 -1.09 -30.40
N ASP A 93 17.67 -0.26 -29.52
CA ASP A 93 19.05 0.21 -29.58
C ASP A 93 19.98 -0.67 -28.73
N VAL A 94 19.41 -1.65 -28.00
CA VAL A 94 20.15 -2.56 -27.13
C VAL A 94 20.44 -3.84 -27.89
N THR A 95 21.71 -4.24 -27.96
CA THR A 95 22.07 -5.50 -28.61
C THR A 95 21.65 -6.71 -27.77
N PRO A 96 21.36 -7.88 -28.37
CA PRO A 96 21.04 -9.09 -27.62
C PRO A 96 22.14 -9.50 -26.61
N ASP A 97 23.39 -9.14 -26.91
CA ASP A 97 24.55 -9.40 -26.03
C ASP A 97 24.53 -8.52 -24.77
N GLN A 98 24.04 -7.28 -24.88
CA GLN A 98 23.84 -6.38 -23.74
C GLN A 98 22.69 -6.82 -22.82
N MET A 99 21.71 -7.56 -23.33
CA MET A 99 20.60 -8.13 -22.55
C MET A 99 20.87 -9.55 -22.02
N SER A 100 22.06 -10.10 -22.28
CA SER A 100 22.47 -11.42 -21.80
C SER A 100 22.48 -11.48 -20.28
N ASP A 101 22.15 -12.65 -19.72
CA ASP A 101 22.20 -12.89 -18.27
C ASP A 101 23.57 -12.58 -17.67
N LYS A 102 24.65 -12.76 -18.45
CA LYS A 102 26.01 -12.43 -18.02
C LYS A 102 26.18 -10.92 -17.80
N THR A 103 25.74 -10.12 -18.76
CA THR A 103 25.83 -8.65 -18.71
C THR A 103 24.91 -8.09 -17.62
N ASN A 104 23.71 -8.67 -17.45
CA ASN A 104 22.76 -8.28 -16.40
C ASN A 104 23.31 -8.58 -15.00
N THR A 105 23.90 -9.77 -14.81
CA THR A 105 24.49 -10.17 -13.52
C THR A 105 25.73 -9.34 -13.19
N GLU A 106 26.60 -9.08 -14.17
CA GLU A 106 27.75 -8.19 -14.00
C GLU A 106 27.31 -6.77 -13.63
N THR A 107 26.34 -6.21 -14.35
CA THR A 107 25.81 -4.86 -14.08
C THR A 107 25.18 -4.77 -12.69
N ALA A 108 24.42 -5.79 -12.27
CA ALA A 108 23.82 -5.84 -10.94
C ALA A 108 24.89 -5.88 -9.83
N LEU A 109 25.95 -6.67 -10.02
CA LEU A 109 27.06 -6.75 -9.07
C LEU A 109 27.88 -5.46 -9.02
N ALA A 110 28.12 -4.83 -10.18
CA ALA A 110 28.79 -3.54 -10.24
C ALA A 110 28.01 -2.45 -9.48
N PHE A 111 26.68 -2.43 -9.62
CA PHE A 111 25.82 -1.52 -8.88
C PHE A 111 25.83 -1.77 -7.37
N ILE A 112 25.84 -3.04 -6.93
CA ILE A 112 25.96 -3.39 -5.51
C ILE A 112 27.29 -2.89 -4.95
N ARG A 113 28.40 -3.13 -5.65
CA ARG A 113 29.72 -2.64 -5.24
C ARG A 113 29.75 -1.12 -5.14
N GLU A 114 29.20 -0.41 -6.13
CA GLU A 114 29.12 1.05 -6.09
C GLU A 114 28.30 1.54 -4.89
N MET A 115 27.20 0.85 -4.57
CA MET A 115 26.40 1.17 -3.39
C MET A 115 27.17 0.92 -2.09
N GLU A 116 27.91 -0.17 -1.99
CA GLU A 116 28.79 -0.48 -0.84
C GLU A 116 29.87 0.59 -0.69
N ASP A 117 30.58 0.93 -1.76
CA ASP A 117 31.60 1.99 -1.77
C ASP A 117 31.02 3.35 -1.33
N ARG A 118 29.81 3.69 -1.77
CA ARG A 118 29.13 4.93 -1.32
C ARG A 118 28.77 4.88 0.15
N GLU A 119 28.35 3.74 0.68
CA GLU A 119 28.07 3.59 2.12
C GLU A 119 29.36 3.62 2.94
N GLU A 120 30.44 2.99 2.49
CA GLU A 120 31.75 3.06 3.11
C GLU A 120 32.30 4.49 3.14
N ASN A 121 32.23 5.21 2.01
CA ASN A 121 32.65 6.61 1.93
C ASN A 121 31.79 7.54 2.80
N LYS A 122 30.45 7.32 2.86
CA LYS A 122 29.59 8.05 3.82
C LYS A 122 29.96 7.77 5.28
N ASN A 123 30.48 6.59 5.58
CA ASN A 123 30.92 6.23 6.93
C ASN A 123 32.33 6.75 7.24
N MET A 124 33.17 7.07 6.23
CA MET A 124 34.50 7.68 6.41
C MET A 124 34.48 9.21 6.38
N GLU A 125 33.41 9.86 5.87
CA GLU A 125 33.29 11.32 5.81
C GLU A 125 32.46 11.88 6.98
N VAL A 126 32.88 11.63 8.23
CA VAL A 126 32.50 12.44 9.41
C VAL A 126 33.65 12.50 10.42
N THR A 127 34.75 13.13 10.04
CA THR A 127 35.54 13.98 10.97
C THR A 127 36.05 15.18 10.19
N ASP A 128 35.15 16.13 9.91
CA ASP A 128 35.56 17.50 9.65
C ASP A 128 35.90 18.15 11.00
N ASP A 129 37.11 18.67 11.13
CA ASP A 129 37.63 19.47 12.26
C ASP A 129 36.85 20.79 12.50
N THR A 130 35.65 20.94 11.92
CA THR A 130 34.80 22.14 12.03
C THR A 130 33.50 21.88 12.83
N GLY A 131 33.27 20.67 13.36
CA GLY A 131 32.23 20.42 14.37
C GLY A 131 30.78 20.58 13.92
N ALA A 132 30.50 20.63 12.62
CA ALA A 132 29.13 20.71 12.10
C ALA A 132 28.58 19.31 11.78
N VAL A 133 27.73 18.77 12.66
CA VAL A 133 27.04 17.48 12.46
C VAL A 133 25.72 17.72 11.71
N PHE A 134 25.62 17.20 10.49
CA PHE A 134 24.35 17.22 9.73
C PHE A 134 23.35 16.23 10.35
N LYS A 135 22.40 16.74 11.15
CA LYS A 135 21.34 15.92 11.73
C LYS A 135 20.27 15.62 10.67
N LYS A 136 20.09 14.33 10.35
CA LYS A 136 18.96 13.86 9.52
C LYS A 136 17.63 14.40 10.09
N PRO A 137 16.73 14.96 9.25
CA PRO A 137 15.44 15.44 9.71
C PRO A 137 14.59 14.25 10.15
N VAL A 138 14.30 14.21 11.46
CA VAL A 138 13.37 13.24 12.04
C VAL A 138 11.97 13.82 11.90
N PHE A 139 11.16 13.23 11.02
CA PHE A 139 9.75 13.63 10.90
C PHE A 139 9.01 13.18 12.16
N ASN A 140 8.68 14.14 13.02
CA ASN A 140 7.77 13.92 14.14
C ASN A 140 6.35 13.76 13.61
N ILE A 141 5.92 12.51 13.40
CA ILE A 141 4.52 12.18 13.17
C ILE A 141 3.75 12.69 14.40
N SER A 142 2.91 13.69 14.18
CA SER A 142 2.16 14.39 15.23
C SER A 142 1.37 13.43 16.11
N LYS A 143 1.66 13.44 17.42
CA LYS A 143 0.96 12.70 18.49
C LYS A 143 -0.45 13.27 18.79
N THR A 144 -1.18 13.73 17.78
CA THR A 144 -2.51 14.34 17.94
C THR A 144 -3.67 13.42 17.57
N ILE A 145 -3.42 12.13 17.35
CA ILE A 145 -4.47 11.11 17.47
C ILE A 145 -4.46 10.62 18.92
N LYS A 146 -5.25 11.29 19.77
CA LYS A 146 -5.66 10.71 21.05
C LYS A 146 -6.51 9.48 20.74
N LEU A 147 -5.86 8.32 20.67
CA LEU A 147 -6.50 7.02 20.71
C LEU A 147 -7.01 6.84 22.14
N ASN A 148 -8.33 6.93 22.30
CA ASN A 148 -9.02 6.46 23.49
C ASN A 148 -8.48 5.07 23.86
N SER A 149 -8.02 4.95 25.11
CA SER A 149 -7.48 3.73 25.68
C SER A 149 -8.60 2.71 25.83
N GLU A 150 -8.73 1.83 24.85
CA GLU A 150 -9.19 0.47 25.07
C GLU A 150 -8.11 -0.43 24.50
N GLU A 151 -7.60 -1.33 25.32
CA GLU A 151 -6.41 -2.16 25.14
C GLU A 151 -6.22 -2.67 23.71
N LYS A 152 -5.49 -1.91 22.89
CA LYS A 152 -5.10 -2.36 21.55
C LYS A 152 -3.84 -3.19 21.68
N GLN A 153 -4.01 -4.51 21.60
CA GLN A 153 -2.92 -5.45 21.38
C GLN A 153 -2.11 -4.99 20.15
N GLN A 154 -0.87 -4.55 20.37
CA GLN A 154 0.03 -4.11 19.31
C GLN A 154 0.49 -5.32 18.48
N PRO A 155 0.80 -5.15 17.18
CA PRO A 155 1.32 -6.25 16.36
C PRO A 155 2.66 -6.73 16.94
N VAL A 156 2.78 -8.04 17.16
CA VAL A 156 3.99 -8.65 17.75
C VAL A 156 4.81 -9.31 16.67
N PHE A 157 6.11 -9.05 16.67
CA PHE A 157 7.07 -9.72 15.79
C PHE A 157 7.58 -11.01 16.45
N LYS A 158 7.31 -12.17 15.86
CA LYS A 158 7.85 -13.46 16.30
C LYS A 158 8.41 -14.20 15.08
N SER A 159 9.64 -14.72 15.21
CA SER A 159 10.30 -15.56 14.19
C SER A 159 10.21 -15.03 12.75
N ASN A 160 10.66 -13.79 12.54
CA ASN A 160 10.65 -13.09 11.26
C ASN A 160 9.28 -12.86 10.61
N LYS A 161 8.19 -13.03 11.36
CA LYS A 161 6.81 -12.78 10.91
C LYS A 161 6.14 -11.75 11.83
N ILE A 162 5.39 -10.83 11.23
CA ILE A 162 4.55 -9.87 11.95
C ILE A 162 3.19 -10.52 12.18
N ILE A 163 2.81 -10.74 13.43
CA ILE A 163 1.51 -11.28 13.81
C ILE A 163 0.59 -10.10 14.11
N MET A 164 -0.45 -9.93 13.29
CA MET A 164 -1.50 -8.94 13.55
C MET A 164 -2.45 -9.43 14.66
N PRO A 165 -2.97 -8.53 15.51
CA PRO A 165 -3.99 -8.88 16.47
C PRO A 165 -5.25 -9.44 15.78
N GLU A 166 -5.98 -10.31 16.47
CA GLU A 166 -7.21 -10.92 15.97
C GLU A 166 -8.27 -9.85 15.67
N TYR A 167 -8.76 -9.82 14.43
CA TYR A 167 -9.84 -8.94 14.01
C TYR A 167 -11.17 -9.70 14.04
N ILE A 168 -12.05 -9.36 14.99
CA ILE A 168 -13.43 -9.87 15.00
C ILE A 168 -14.27 -8.97 14.08
N VAL A 169 -14.66 -9.51 12.92
CA VAL A 169 -15.53 -8.82 11.97
C VAL A 169 -16.99 -9.10 12.32
N GLY A 170 -17.79 -8.05 12.58
CA GLY A 170 -19.24 -8.16 12.80
C GLY A 170 -19.76 -7.61 14.13
N VAL A 171 -18.90 -7.14 15.03
CA VAL A 171 -19.35 -6.42 16.24
C VAL A 171 -19.68 -4.96 15.91
N SER A 172 -20.98 -4.67 15.77
CA SER A 172 -21.46 -3.29 15.65
C SER A 172 -21.26 -2.55 16.98
N GLY A 173 -20.36 -1.57 17.03
CA GLY A 173 -20.19 -0.72 18.21
C GLY A 173 -21.51 -0.06 18.62
N LYS A 174 -21.80 -0.04 19.93
CA LYS A 174 -22.97 0.65 20.48
C LYS A 174 -22.84 2.16 20.19
N LYS A 175 -23.79 2.72 19.44
CA LYS A 175 -23.83 4.15 19.12
C LYS A 175 -24.08 4.94 20.41
N PRO A 176 -23.34 6.04 20.69
CA PRO A 176 -23.69 6.92 21.81
C PRO A 176 -25.02 7.64 21.51
N ASN A 177 -25.92 7.65 22.49
CA ASN A 177 -27.23 8.28 22.42
C ASN A 177 -27.09 9.79 22.17
N LYS A 178 -27.47 10.25 20.97
CA LYS A 178 -27.68 11.67 20.69
C LYS A 178 -29.13 12.03 21.02
N LYS A 179 -29.33 13.01 21.90
CA LYS A 179 -30.67 13.57 22.19
C LYS A 179 -31.25 14.22 20.92
N PRO A 180 -32.57 14.13 20.69
CA PRO A 180 -33.18 14.72 19.50
C PRO A 180 -33.22 16.25 19.62
N VAL A 181 -32.60 16.94 18.67
CA VAL A 181 -32.81 18.38 18.48
C VAL A 181 -34.04 18.56 17.60
N ILE A 182 -35.06 19.21 18.18
CA ILE A 182 -36.32 19.57 17.53
C ILE A 182 -36.03 20.54 16.38
N LYS A 183 -36.61 20.26 15.21
CA LYS A 183 -36.57 21.13 14.03
C LYS A 183 -37.53 22.30 14.23
N ASN A 184 -37.06 23.54 14.07
CA ASN A 184 -37.92 24.65 13.67
C ASN A 184 -37.48 25.13 12.30
N GLN A 185 -38.42 25.05 11.36
CA GLN A 185 -38.34 25.70 10.06
C GLN A 185 -38.45 27.21 10.27
N THR A 186 -37.56 28.00 9.67
CA THR A 186 -37.88 29.34 9.17
C THR A 186 -36.85 29.76 8.13
N ASN A 187 -37.36 30.55 7.21
CA ASN A 187 -36.85 31.01 5.92
C ASN A 187 -35.49 31.75 5.94
N THR A 188 -34.86 31.72 4.76
CA THR A 188 -33.96 32.71 4.12
C THR A 188 -32.99 33.49 5.00
N GLU A 189 -31.69 33.23 4.83
CA GLU A 189 -30.65 34.21 4.43
C GLU A 189 -29.25 33.56 4.54
N GLU A 190 -28.39 33.89 3.59
CA GLU A 190 -27.07 33.31 3.37
C GLU A 190 -26.13 33.57 4.55
N LYS A 191 -25.97 32.58 5.42
CA LYS A 191 -24.93 32.63 6.46
C LYS A 191 -23.58 32.31 5.82
N LYS A 192 -22.82 33.35 5.49
CA LYS A 192 -21.36 33.26 5.32
C LYS A 192 -20.77 32.61 6.57
N VAL A 193 -20.23 31.40 6.42
CA VAL A 193 -19.46 30.73 7.47
C VAL A 193 -18.07 31.36 7.47
N GLU A 194 -17.87 32.36 8.33
CA GLU A 194 -16.55 32.95 8.54
C GLU A 194 -15.71 32.05 9.46
N LEU A 195 -14.54 31.66 8.96
CA LEU A 195 -13.53 30.90 9.70
C LEU A 195 -12.92 31.80 10.79
N LYS A 196 -13.25 31.56 12.06
CA LYS A 196 -12.60 32.23 13.19
C LYS A 196 -11.24 31.59 13.49
N LEU A 197 -10.16 32.26 13.11
CA LEU A 197 -8.78 31.86 13.39
C LEU A 197 -8.30 32.40 14.74
N ASN A 198 -8.85 31.86 15.83
CA ASN A 198 -8.58 32.30 17.22
C ASN A 198 -7.13 32.09 17.71
N HIS A 199 -6.22 31.63 16.84
CA HIS A 199 -4.81 31.36 17.18
C HIS A 199 -3.83 32.31 16.48
N LEU A 200 -4.32 33.21 15.60
CA LEU A 200 -3.46 34.20 14.94
C LEU A 200 -3.25 35.46 15.77
N TYR A 201 -4.08 35.69 16.79
CA TYR A 201 -4.05 36.90 17.63
C TYR A 201 -3.74 36.59 19.09
N ASN A 202 -2.81 35.66 19.35
CA ASN A 202 -2.10 35.71 20.63
C ASN A 202 -1.12 36.89 20.55
N ASP A 203 -1.67 38.09 20.71
CA ASP A 203 -0.91 39.28 21.07
C ASP A 203 -0.22 38.96 22.40
N ASN A 204 1.10 38.80 22.30
CA ASN A 204 2.07 39.64 22.98
C ASN A 204 1.57 40.39 24.23
N ASP A 205 1.29 39.65 25.30
CA ASP A 205 1.11 40.16 26.66
C ASP A 205 1.94 39.30 27.63
N ASP A 206 3.23 39.61 27.72
CA ASP A 206 4.04 39.34 28.92
C ASP A 206 4.80 40.66 29.21
N ASP A 207 4.04 41.61 29.77
CA ASP A 207 4.54 42.78 30.50
C ASP A 207 4.76 42.34 31.95
N ASP A 208 5.99 41.99 32.29
CA ASP A 208 6.44 41.89 33.68
C ASP A 208 7.43 43.02 33.96
N GLY A 209 6.89 44.15 34.39
CA GLY A 209 7.65 45.14 35.15
C GLY A 209 7.89 44.65 36.57
N GLU A 210 9.17 44.43 36.93
CA GLU A 210 9.64 44.38 38.32
C GLU A 210 10.48 45.63 38.60
N ASP A 211 10.09 46.32 39.67
CA ASP A 211 10.71 47.51 40.25
C ASP A 211 11.92 47.11 41.12
N PHE A 212 12.63 48.12 41.63
CA PHE A 212 13.65 48.15 42.70
C PHE A 212 15.09 48.56 42.31
N THR A 213 15.28 49.88 42.46
CA THR A 213 16.43 50.64 43.00
C THR A 213 17.76 50.64 42.26
#